data_AF-A0A2D4M4I7-F1
#
_entry.id   AF-A0A2D4M4I7-F1
#
_cell.length_a   1.000
_cell.length_b   1.000
_cell.length_c   1.000
_cell.angle_alpha   90.00
_cell.angle_beta   90.00
_cell.angle_gamma   90.00
#
_symmetry.space_group_name_H-M   'P 1'
#
loop_
_entity.id
_entity.type
_entity.pdbx_description
1 polymer ?
#
loop_
_entity_poly.entity_id
_entity_poly.type
_entity_poly.pdbx_seq_one_letter_code
_entity_poly.pdbx_strand_id
1 'polypeptide(L)'
;MRNNRLLTLEGHDLLLGWHAFLWYGGTKAQGYFRRHFIREALLLNWQKIKKQCYMKIPTWVSTTEAFSYAIIYKKEQTVRYSEMLNDKGELKSMQAMTEQGISMKWFTYFQIKSRFDKDSKVEGIYDKPTELDKILMGKDEKVI
;
A
#
# COMPACT_ATOMS: atom_id res chain seq x y z
N MET A 1 -14.63 20.32 -15.61
CA MET A 1 -15.11 19.41 -14.54
C MET A 1 -14.54 18.03 -14.80
N ARG A 2 -13.90 17.39 -13.81
CA ARG A 2 -13.37 16.03 -13.95
C ARG A 2 -14.55 15.04 -13.89
N ASN A 3 -14.58 14.01 -14.72
CA ASN A 3 -15.74 13.10 -14.83
C ASN A 3 -15.86 12.23 -13.56
N ASN A 4 -16.81 12.56 -12.68
CA ASN A 4 -16.99 11.87 -11.40
C ASN A 4 -17.27 10.36 -11.55
N ARG A 5 -17.93 9.92 -12.63
CA ARG A 5 -18.17 8.48 -12.86
C ARG A 5 -16.86 7.72 -13.11
N LEU A 6 -15.94 8.34 -13.84
CA LEU A 6 -14.62 7.78 -14.12
C LEU A 6 -13.75 7.76 -12.86
N LEU A 7 -13.73 8.86 -12.11
CA LEU A 7 -13.00 8.92 -10.83
C LEU A 7 -13.52 7.88 -9.84
N THR A 8 -14.85 7.73 -9.75
CA THR A 8 -15.45 6.67 -8.95
C THR A 8 -14.91 5.35 -9.45
N LEU A 9 -14.97 5.01 -10.76
CA LEU A 9 -14.44 3.76 -11.33
C LEU A 9 -13.01 3.45 -10.86
N GLU A 10 -12.14 4.46 -10.83
CA GLU A 10 -10.73 4.42 -10.40
C GLU A 10 -10.54 4.26 -8.88
N GLY A 11 -11.62 4.34 -8.08
CA GLY A 11 -11.57 4.14 -6.64
C GLY A 11 -11.04 5.33 -5.85
N HIS A 12 -11.19 6.55 -6.37
CA HIS A 12 -10.75 7.77 -5.68
C HIS A 12 -11.43 8.00 -4.31
N ASP A 13 -12.58 7.35 -4.07
CA ASP A 13 -13.39 7.42 -2.86
C ASP A 13 -13.10 6.27 -1.88
N LEU A 14 -12.06 5.46 -2.15
CA LEU A 14 -11.63 4.45 -1.22
C LEU A 14 -11.05 5.10 0.04
N LEU A 15 -11.53 4.65 1.21
CA LEU A 15 -11.00 5.02 2.52
C LEU A 15 -9.55 4.59 2.73
N LEU A 16 -9.10 3.58 1.98
CA LEU A 16 -7.72 3.11 1.94
C LEU A 16 -7.10 3.58 0.63
N GLY A 17 -5.81 3.92 0.65
CA GLY A 17 -5.08 4.09 -0.60
C GLY A 17 -5.14 2.83 -1.47
N TRP A 18 -5.03 3.00 -2.78
CA TRP A 18 -5.24 1.92 -3.75
C TRP A 18 -4.38 0.68 -3.46
N HIS A 19 -3.10 0.89 -3.15
CA HIS A 19 -2.15 -0.20 -2.87
C HIS A 19 -2.56 -1.00 -1.63
N ALA A 20 -3.01 -0.30 -0.59
CA ALA A 20 -3.45 -0.92 0.65
C ALA A 20 -4.76 -1.69 0.49
N PHE A 21 -5.71 -1.14 -0.26
CA PHE A 21 -6.97 -1.79 -0.57
C PHE A 21 -6.76 -3.12 -1.30
N LEU A 22 -5.85 -3.13 -2.28
CA LEU A 22 -5.49 -4.35 -3.02
C LEU A 22 -4.82 -5.41 -2.13
N TRP A 23 -3.98 -4.99 -1.18
CA TRP A 23 -3.25 -5.93 -0.33
C TRP A 23 -4.09 -6.48 0.82
N TYR A 24 -4.63 -5.63 1.68
CA TYR A 24 -5.32 -6.04 2.92
C TYR A 24 -6.80 -6.35 2.71
N GLY A 25 -7.34 -5.98 1.54
CA GLY A 25 -8.76 -6.02 1.28
C GLY A 25 -9.49 -4.85 1.93
N GLY A 26 -10.57 -4.40 1.28
CA GLY A 26 -11.40 -3.35 1.82
C GLY A 26 -12.19 -3.77 3.07
N THR A 27 -12.66 -2.77 3.81
CA THR A 27 -13.57 -3.00 4.95
C THR A 27 -14.97 -3.39 4.45
N LYS A 28 -15.84 -3.91 5.34
CA LYS A 28 -17.26 -4.14 5.01
C LYS A 28 -17.96 -2.89 4.45
N ALA A 29 -17.52 -1.70 4.85
CA ALA A 29 -18.02 -0.42 4.33
C ALA A 29 -17.68 -0.18 2.84
N GLN A 30 -16.61 -0.80 2.33
CA GLN A 30 -16.20 -0.69 0.91
C GLN A 30 -16.84 -1.77 0.02
N GLY A 31 -17.89 -2.46 0.51
CA GLY A 31 -18.65 -3.42 -0.30
C GLY A 31 -19.22 -2.81 -1.59
N TYR A 32 -19.46 -1.49 -1.63
CA TYR A 32 -19.87 -0.78 -2.85
C TYR A 32 -18.84 -0.90 -3.97
N PHE A 33 -17.55 -0.99 -3.64
CA PHE A 33 -16.48 -1.06 -4.63
C PHE A 33 -16.55 -2.37 -5.43
N ARG A 34 -16.92 -3.47 -4.76
CA ARG A 34 -17.13 -4.80 -5.32
C ARG A 34 -18.45 -4.97 -6.08
N ARG A 35 -19.40 -4.05 -5.93
CA ARG A 35 -20.69 -4.12 -6.68
C ARG A 35 -20.52 -3.77 -8.16
N HIS A 36 -19.43 -3.11 -8.53
CA HIS A 36 -19.16 -2.79 -9.92
C HIS A 36 -18.49 -3.97 -10.62
N PHE A 37 -19.11 -4.48 -11.69
CA PHE A 37 -18.71 -5.72 -12.36
C PHE A 37 -17.23 -5.72 -12.80
N ILE A 38 -16.75 -4.65 -13.43
CA ILE A 38 -15.34 -4.55 -13.87
C ILE A 38 -14.37 -4.62 -12.69
N ARG A 39 -14.72 -3.97 -11.56
CA ARG A 39 -13.82 -3.92 -10.40
C ARG A 39 -13.77 -5.26 -9.69
N GLU A 40 -14.90 -5.94 -9.58
CA GLU A 40 -14.94 -7.27 -8.98
C GLU A 40 -14.14 -8.27 -9.82
N ALA A 41 -14.27 -8.23 -11.14
CA ALA A 41 -13.46 -9.06 -12.03
C ALA A 41 -11.95 -8.81 -11.85
N LEU A 42 -11.53 -7.55 -11.80
CA LEU A 42 -10.14 -7.17 -11.54
C LEU A 42 -9.68 -7.65 -10.16
N LEU A 43 -10.48 -7.44 -9.12
CA LEU A 43 -10.13 -7.80 -7.75
C LEU A 43 -10.04 -9.32 -7.57
N LEU A 44 -10.95 -10.10 -8.15
CA LEU A 44 -10.90 -11.57 -8.11
C LEU A 44 -9.65 -12.11 -8.81
N ASN A 45 -9.29 -11.56 -9.97
CA ASN A 45 -8.06 -11.94 -10.66
C ASN A 45 -6.81 -11.54 -9.88
N TRP A 46 -6.80 -10.33 -9.32
CA TRP A 46 -5.72 -9.89 -8.43
C TRP A 46 -5.55 -10.83 -7.24
N GLN A 47 -6.63 -11.24 -6.56
CA GLN A 47 -6.56 -12.17 -5.43
C GLN A 47 -5.99 -13.54 -5.83
N LYS A 48 -6.27 -14.02 -7.04
CA LYS A 48 -5.68 -15.27 -7.56
C LYS A 48 -4.18 -15.11 -7.80
N ILE A 49 -3.77 -14.06 -8.51
CA ILE A 49 -2.36 -13.76 -8.80
C ILE A 49 -1.58 -13.55 -7.49
N LYS A 50 -2.15 -12.76 -6.56
CA LYS A 50 -1.53 -12.48 -5.26
C LYS A 50 -1.19 -13.77 -4.52
N LYS A 51 -2.14 -14.71 -4.43
CA LYS A 51 -1.95 -16.01 -3.75
C LYS A 51 -0.93 -16.91 -4.44
N GLN A 52 -0.76 -16.78 -5.76
CA GLN A 52 0.19 -17.59 -6.52
C GLN A 52 1.61 -17.01 -6.48
N CYS A 53 1.73 -15.68 -6.47
CA CYS A 53 3.01 -15.00 -6.66
C CYS A 53 3.64 -14.46 -5.37
N TYR A 54 2.88 -14.27 -4.29
CA TYR A 54 3.41 -13.75 -3.04
C TYR A 54 3.21 -14.71 -1.87
N MET A 55 4.30 -14.99 -1.17
CA MET A 55 4.32 -15.74 0.09
C MET A 55 4.47 -14.80 1.31
N LYS A 56 4.86 -13.54 1.08
CA LYS A 56 5.06 -12.49 2.09
C LYS A 56 4.56 -11.14 1.55
N ILE A 57 4.52 -10.11 2.39
CA ILE A 57 4.14 -8.76 1.97
C ILE A 57 5.27 -8.12 1.14
N PRO A 58 4.98 -7.61 -0.08
CA PRO A 58 5.98 -6.95 -0.90
C PRO A 58 6.24 -5.51 -0.46
N THR A 59 7.43 -5.02 -0.78
CA THR A 59 7.96 -3.75 -0.27
C THR A 59 7.29 -2.50 -0.83
N TRP A 60 6.55 -2.63 -1.94
CA TRP A 60 5.79 -1.52 -2.53
C TRP A 60 4.49 -1.20 -1.80
N VAL A 61 3.98 -2.10 -0.96
CA VAL A 61 2.75 -1.83 -0.19
C VAL A 61 3.04 -0.68 0.77
N SER A 62 2.32 0.42 0.61
CA SER A 62 2.48 1.59 1.46
C SER A 62 1.71 1.43 2.77
N THR A 63 2.44 1.43 3.89
CA THR A 63 1.88 1.43 5.24
C THR A 63 1.10 2.69 5.55
N THR A 64 1.60 3.83 5.04
CA THR A 64 0.94 5.11 5.19
C THR A 64 -0.40 5.07 4.51
N GLU A 65 -0.53 4.72 3.22
CA GLU A 65 -1.81 4.57 2.50
C GLU A 65 -2.78 3.56 3.13
N ALA A 66 -2.23 2.58 3.86
CA ALA A 66 -3.03 1.56 4.47
C ALA A 66 -3.71 1.98 5.76
N PHE A 67 -3.18 2.94 6.53
CA PHE A 67 -3.66 3.11 7.91
C PHE A 67 -3.63 4.52 8.51
N SER A 68 -3.18 5.55 7.81
CA SER A 68 -3.56 6.92 8.20
C SER A 68 -5.06 7.09 7.88
N TYR A 69 -5.82 7.87 8.64
CA TYR A 69 -7.19 8.18 8.20
C TYR A 69 -7.10 9.09 6.98
N ALA A 70 -7.94 8.87 5.95
CA ALA A 70 -8.08 9.74 4.76
C ALA A 70 -8.03 11.25 5.08
N ILE A 71 -8.46 11.61 6.30
CA ILE A 71 -8.54 12.96 6.88
C ILE A 71 -7.16 13.64 7.09
N ILE A 72 -6.05 12.91 7.19
CA ILE A 72 -4.71 13.47 7.49
C ILE A 72 -3.77 13.46 6.27
N TYR A 73 -4.13 12.77 5.18
CA TYR A 73 -3.22 12.59 4.06
C TYR A 73 -3.12 13.79 3.14
N LYS A 74 -1.87 14.18 2.85
CA LYS A 74 -1.51 14.72 1.55
C LYS A 74 -0.82 13.62 0.75
N LYS A 75 -1.18 13.47 -0.52
CA LYS A 75 -0.62 12.50 -1.49
C LYS A 75 0.92 12.57 -1.64
N GLU A 76 1.52 13.64 -1.13
CA GLU A 76 2.96 13.92 -1.09
C GLU A 76 3.70 13.22 0.08
N GLN A 77 3.00 12.55 1.00
CA GLN A 77 3.58 11.86 2.18
C GLN A 77 3.42 10.33 2.13
N THR A 78 3.29 9.75 0.94
CA THR A 78 3.20 8.30 0.78
C THR A 78 4.59 7.67 1.00
N VAL A 79 4.81 7.07 2.16
CA VAL A 79 6.02 6.30 2.48
C VAL A 79 5.75 4.80 2.29
N ARG A 80 6.63 4.11 1.58
CA ARG A 80 6.61 2.66 1.28
C ARG A 80 7.47 1.87 2.26
N TYR A 81 7.25 0.56 2.40
CA TYR A 81 8.11 -0.28 3.23
C TYR A 81 9.58 -0.22 2.79
N SER A 82 9.86 -0.18 1.47
CA SER A 82 11.22 -0.01 0.96
C SER A 82 11.95 1.23 1.49
N GLU A 83 11.23 2.28 1.85
CA GLU A 83 11.79 3.53 2.39
C GLU A 83 11.90 3.48 3.92
N MET A 84 11.03 2.71 4.58
CA MET A 84 10.95 2.62 6.03
C MET A 84 11.83 1.54 6.65
N LEU A 85 12.20 0.51 5.88
CA LEU A 85 13.01 -0.60 6.36
C LEU A 85 14.49 -0.32 6.15
N ASN A 86 15.32 -0.77 7.09
CA ASN A 86 16.77 -0.80 6.94
C ASN A 86 17.20 -2.02 6.09
N ASP A 87 18.50 -2.14 5.81
CA ASP A 87 19.06 -3.24 5.00
C ASP A 87 18.86 -4.63 5.63
N LYS A 88 18.48 -4.68 6.92
CA LYS A 88 18.17 -5.91 7.67
C LYS A 88 16.68 -6.24 7.69
N GLY A 89 15.84 -5.43 7.02
CA GLY A 89 14.37 -5.60 7.02
C GLY A 89 13.67 -5.10 8.29
N GLU A 90 14.39 -4.38 9.18
CA GLU A 90 13.83 -3.83 10.41
C GLU A 90 13.32 -2.40 10.19
N LEU A 91 12.28 -2.01 10.93
CA LEU A 91 11.73 -0.65 10.87
C LEU A 91 12.76 0.38 11.38
N LYS A 92 13.08 1.38 10.57
CA LYS A 92 13.93 2.51 10.96
C LYS A 92 13.33 3.27 12.14
N SER A 93 14.19 3.89 12.96
CA SER A 93 13.72 4.81 13.99
C SER A 93 13.12 6.07 13.37
N MET A 94 12.21 6.73 14.11
CA MET A 94 11.61 7.99 13.66
C MET A 94 12.68 9.08 13.39
N GLN A 95 13.76 9.08 14.17
CA GLN A 95 14.89 9.98 13.98
C GLN A 95 15.61 9.70 12.64
N ALA A 96 15.92 8.44 12.34
CA ALA A 96 16.56 8.05 11.09
C ALA A 96 15.68 8.37 9.86
N MET A 97 14.35 8.25 9.98
CA MET A 97 13.42 8.67 8.93
C MET A 97 13.43 10.19 8.75
N THR A 98 13.48 10.95 9.84
CA THR A 98 13.54 12.43 9.80
C THR A 98 14.82 12.92 9.14
N GLU A 99 15.96 12.27 9.43
CA GLU A 99 17.25 12.54 8.77
C GLU A 99 17.21 12.26 7.25
N GLN A 100 16.34 11.35 6.81
CA GLN A 100 16.10 11.04 5.39
C GLN A 100 15.02 11.94 4.75
N GLY A 101 14.57 12.98 5.44
CA GLY A 101 13.54 13.91 4.96
C GLY A 101 12.11 13.41 5.11
N ILE A 102 11.90 12.24 5.72
CA ILE A 102 10.58 11.67 6.00
C ILE A 102 10.13 12.16 7.39
N SER A 103 9.46 13.30 7.42
CA SER A 103 8.87 13.86 8.64
C SER A 103 7.43 13.35 8.82
N MET A 104 7.12 12.78 9.98
CA MET A 104 5.77 12.35 10.35
C MET A 104 5.46 12.66 11.82
N LYS A 105 4.18 12.63 12.21
CA LYS A 105 3.78 12.77 13.61
C LYS A 105 4.09 11.48 14.38
N TRP A 106 4.40 11.62 15.66
CA TRP A 106 4.70 10.49 16.56
C TRP A 106 3.59 9.44 16.60
N PHE A 107 2.32 9.87 16.61
CA PHE A 107 1.18 8.95 16.55
C PHE A 107 1.15 8.13 15.25
N THR A 108 1.44 8.74 14.10
CA THR A 108 1.53 8.06 12.81
C THR A 108 2.63 7.00 12.82
N TYR A 109 3.80 7.33 13.37
CA TYR A 109 4.90 6.37 13.53
C TYR A 109 4.47 5.17 14.39
N PHE A 110 3.78 5.40 15.51
CA PHE A 110 3.30 4.32 16.37
C PHE A 110 2.28 3.40 15.69
N GLN A 111 1.37 3.96 14.89
CA GLN A 111 0.42 3.18 14.10
C GLN A 111 1.15 2.28 13.10
N ILE A 112 2.16 2.82 12.40
CA ILE A 112 2.97 2.05 11.45
C ILE A 112 3.75 0.95 12.16
N LYS A 113 4.41 1.26 13.29
CA LYS A 113 5.16 0.28 14.07
C LYS A 113 4.28 -0.88 14.54
N SER A 114 3.11 -0.59 15.10
CA SER A 114 2.16 -1.61 15.55
C SER A 114 1.72 -2.53 14.39
N ARG A 115 1.58 -1.99 13.17
CA ARG A 115 1.23 -2.78 11.99
C ARG A 115 2.40 -3.60 11.48
N PHE A 116 3.59 -3.02 11.37
CA PHE A 116 4.80 -3.74 10.98
C PHE A 116 5.01 -4.95 11.90
N ASP A 117 4.85 -4.78 13.21
CA ASP A 117 4.96 -5.89 14.17
C ASP A 117 3.91 -7.00 13.92
N LYS A 118 2.69 -6.65 13.50
CA LYS A 118 1.65 -7.63 13.14
C LYS A 118 1.97 -8.33 11.83
N ASP A 119 2.29 -7.56 10.79
CA ASP A 119 2.54 -8.06 9.44
C ASP A 119 3.80 -8.92 9.41
N SER A 120 4.88 -8.48 10.06
CA SER A 120 6.11 -9.25 10.20
C SER A 120 5.90 -10.57 10.95
N LYS A 121 4.96 -10.64 11.89
CA LYS A 121 4.66 -11.87 12.65
C LYS A 121 3.74 -12.83 11.89
N VAL A 122 2.80 -12.31 11.09
CA VAL A 122 1.76 -13.13 10.44
C VAL A 122 2.20 -13.60 9.06
N GLU A 123 2.62 -12.68 8.18
CA GLU A 123 2.94 -12.98 6.77
C GLU A 123 4.43 -12.79 6.47
N GLY A 124 5.15 -12.03 7.29
CA GLY A 124 6.50 -11.59 6.98
C GLY A 124 6.52 -10.55 5.85
N ILE A 125 7.66 -9.90 5.65
CA ILE A 125 7.86 -8.89 4.61
C ILE A 125 9.06 -9.36 3.75
N TYR A 126 8.99 -9.12 2.44
CA TYR A 126 10.13 -9.37 1.56
C TYR A 126 11.21 -8.31 1.76
N ASP A 127 12.48 -8.71 1.70
CA ASP A 127 13.60 -7.78 1.78
C ASP A 127 13.90 -7.14 0.40
N LYS A 128 13.48 -7.79 -0.69
CA LYS A 128 13.77 -7.39 -2.07
C LYS A 128 12.53 -7.50 -2.96
N PRO A 129 12.42 -6.68 -4.02
CA PRO A 129 11.35 -6.81 -5.01
C PRO A 129 11.35 -8.19 -5.67
N THR A 130 10.16 -8.79 -5.77
CA THR A 130 9.89 -10.02 -6.52
C THR A 130 9.90 -9.77 -8.04
N GLU A 131 9.89 -10.83 -8.84
CA GLU A 131 9.77 -10.70 -10.30
C GLU A 131 8.45 -10.02 -10.71
N LEU A 132 7.36 -10.30 -9.98
CA LEU A 132 6.09 -9.62 -10.22
C LEU A 132 6.18 -8.13 -9.85
N ASP A 133 6.90 -7.78 -8.78
CA ASP A 133 7.13 -6.38 -8.41
C ASP A 133 7.88 -5.62 -9.52
N LYS A 134 8.86 -6.28 -10.17
CA LYS A 134 9.60 -5.67 -11.29
C LYS A 134 8.70 -5.41 -12.50
N ILE A 135 7.72 -6.27 -12.77
CA ILE A 135 6.74 -6.08 -13.85
C ILE A 135 5.76 -4.96 -13.50
N LEU A 136 5.27 -4.94 -12.25
CA LEU A 136 4.27 -3.97 -11.79
C LEU A 136 4.84 -2.57 -11.61
N MET A 137 6.09 -2.46 -11.15
CA MET A 137 6.74 -1.18 -10.88
C MET A 137 7.60 -0.70 -12.05
N GLY A 138 7.96 -1.59 -12.99
CA GLY A 138 8.81 -1.28 -14.13
C GLY A 138 10.17 -0.68 -13.75
N LYS A 139 10.99 -0.39 -14.76
CA LYS A 139 11.83 0.81 -14.70
C LYS A 139 10.93 1.96 -15.18
N ASP A 140 11.13 3.18 -14.71
CA ASP A 140 10.44 4.40 -15.19
C ASP A 140 10.73 4.73 -16.68
N GLU A 141 10.99 3.73 -17.52
CA GLU A 141 10.94 3.86 -18.96
C GLU A 141 9.47 3.93 -19.34
N LYS A 142 9.06 5.15 -19.75
CA LYS A 142 7.73 5.46 -20.25
C LYS A 142 7.19 4.29 -21.05
N VAL A 143 6.12 3.67 -20.57
CA VAL A 143 5.24 2.87 -21.41
C VAL A 143 4.65 3.85 -22.42
N ILE A 144 5.24 3.89 -23.61
CA ILE A 144 4.81 4.68 -24.77
C ILE A 144 3.48 4.14 -25.27
#